data_AF-A0A1F9LX85-F1
#
_entry.id   AF-A0A1F9LX85-F1
#
_cell.length_a   1.000
_cell.length_b   1.000
_cell.length_c   1.000
_cell.angle_alpha   90.00
_cell.angle_beta   90.00
_cell.angle_gamma   90.00
#
_symmetry.space_group_name_H-M   'P 1'
#
loop_
_entity.id
_entity.type
_entity.pdbx_description
1 polymer ?
#
loop_
_entity_poly.entity_id
_entity_poly.type
_entity_poly.pdbx_seq_one_letter_code
_entity_poly.pdbx_strand_id
1 'polypeptide(L)'
;MKTKPILILAFIVFFPNLSHSTPEEFILNQTSICRDFIHDKSNQMKKFPYNDLAGTALMFTACSKPEIMNNLTTQEKYFINELARKIKDAKKELSENQLERVKQKEDIVNNNWENLKNSKEPQDLSSLSEQGKKELDQNLKSIWSKMCKALANNNIELAINYFADRSKEAFKRHFLTLRPAERLKIAQENQIVFANISGGSVNYHLITTRDGQRYSFQLTFIQDMRGEWKILTF
;
A
#
# COMPACT_ATOMS: atom_id res chain seq x y z
N MET A 1 -11.12 4.51 -36.72
CA MET A 1 -11.00 5.29 -35.47
C MET A 1 -10.22 4.46 -34.46
N LYS A 2 -9.00 4.89 -34.09
CA LYS A 2 -8.18 4.19 -33.09
C LYS A 2 -8.47 4.79 -31.71
N THR A 3 -9.14 4.02 -30.85
CA THR A 3 -9.28 4.31 -29.42
C THR A 3 -7.89 4.27 -28.78
N LYS A 4 -7.40 5.43 -28.32
CA LYS A 4 -6.22 5.50 -27.45
C LYS A 4 -6.60 4.86 -26.10
N PRO A 5 -5.75 3.99 -25.52
CA PRO A 5 -6.01 3.45 -24.20
C PRO A 5 -5.92 4.60 -23.18
N ILE A 6 -7.00 4.78 -22.42
CA ILE A 6 -7.04 5.65 -21.25
C ILE A 6 -6.01 5.10 -20.27
N LEU A 7 -5.12 6.00 -19.86
CA LEU A 7 -4.03 5.79 -18.91
C LEU A 7 -4.60 5.48 -17.51
N ILE A 8 -5.15 4.28 -17.31
CA ILE A 8 -5.50 3.72 -16.00
C ILE A 8 -4.20 3.17 -15.40
N LEU A 9 -3.27 4.05 -15.05
CA LEU A 9 -1.98 3.67 -14.46
C LEU A 9 -1.56 4.50 -13.24
N ALA A 10 -2.41 5.41 -12.74
CA ALA A 10 -2.04 6.30 -11.64
C ALA A 10 -2.54 5.87 -10.25
N PHE A 11 -3.44 4.87 -10.15
CA PHE A 11 -4.09 4.58 -8.86
C PHE A 11 -3.25 3.77 -7.86
N ILE A 12 -2.11 3.23 -8.27
CA ILE A 12 -1.16 2.52 -7.40
C ILE A 12 -0.07 3.48 -6.84
N VAL A 13 -0.03 4.74 -7.31
CA VAL A 13 1.14 5.62 -7.14
C VAL A 13 1.02 6.60 -5.95
N PHE A 14 -0.16 6.77 -5.33
CA PHE A 14 -0.28 7.74 -4.22
C PHE A 14 0.12 7.22 -2.84
N PHE A 15 0.21 5.89 -2.65
CA PHE A 15 0.65 5.29 -1.38
C PHE A 15 1.60 4.08 -1.51
N PRO A 16 2.53 4.01 -2.47
CA PRO A 16 3.40 2.82 -2.63
C PRO A 16 4.40 2.62 -1.47
N ASN A 17 4.57 3.62 -0.60
CA ASN A 17 5.68 3.69 0.37
C ASN A 17 5.29 3.63 1.85
N LEU A 18 4.01 3.39 2.19
CA LEU A 18 3.53 3.35 3.59
C LEU A 18 4.26 2.35 4.49
N SER A 19 4.98 1.38 3.92
CA SER A 19 5.61 0.31 4.71
C SER A 19 7.00 0.64 5.24
N HIS A 20 7.60 1.77 4.87
CA HIS A 20 8.98 2.13 5.30
C HIS A 20 9.14 3.58 5.76
N SER A 21 8.12 4.41 5.63
CA SER A 21 8.16 5.79 6.13
C SER A 21 7.53 5.85 7.51
N THR A 22 8.19 6.47 8.48
CA THR A 22 7.54 6.86 9.73
C THR A 22 6.32 7.74 9.44
N PRO A 23 5.35 7.88 10.36
CA PRO A 23 4.22 8.79 10.17
C PRO A 23 4.67 10.21 9.81
N GLU A 24 5.80 10.68 10.35
CA GLU A 24 6.40 11.97 10.04
C GLU A 24 6.91 12.05 8.59
N GLU A 25 7.73 11.08 8.16
CA GLU A 25 8.24 11.02 6.78
C GLU A 25 7.10 10.93 5.76
N PHE A 26 6.05 10.20 6.11
CA PHE A 26 4.84 10.13 5.32
C PHE A 26 4.17 11.51 5.18
N ILE A 27 3.96 12.22 6.28
CA ILE A 27 3.36 13.56 6.26
C ILE A 27 4.20 14.53 5.43
N LEU A 28 5.54 14.49 5.55
CA LEU A 28 6.44 15.32 4.76
C LEU A 28 6.35 15.00 3.26
N ASN A 29 6.37 13.72 2.89
CA ASN A 29 6.23 13.29 1.51
C ASN A 29 4.87 13.70 0.92
N GLN A 30 3.77 13.48 1.64
CA GLN A 30 2.44 13.90 1.20
C GLN A 30 2.32 15.43 1.11
N THR A 31 2.95 16.17 2.01
CA THR A 31 3.01 17.63 1.94
C THR A 31 3.71 18.07 0.65
N SER A 32 4.84 17.45 0.28
CA SER A 32 5.53 17.76 -0.98
C SER A 32 4.64 17.51 -2.19
N ILE A 33 3.97 16.36 -2.25
CA ILE A 33 3.01 16.01 -3.30
C ILE A 33 1.88 17.06 -3.40
N CYS A 34 1.40 17.55 -2.26
CA CYS A 34 0.39 18.60 -2.20
C CYS A 34 0.91 19.93 -2.76
N ARG A 35 2.16 20.31 -2.47
CA ARG A 35 2.77 21.52 -3.04
C ARG A 35 2.87 21.43 -4.56
N ASP A 36 3.31 20.28 -5.09
CA ASP A 36 3.40 20.05 -6.53
C ASP A 36 2.03 20.15 -7.21
N PHE A 37 1.01 19.53 -6.60
CA PHE A 37 -0.37 19.63 -7.06
C PHE A 37 -0.89 21.07 -7.05
N ILE A 38 -0.68 21.81 -5.96
CA ILE A 38 -1.09 23.20 -5.84
C ILE A 38 -0.39 24.05 -6.90
N HIS A 39 0.92 23.88 -7.08
CA HIS A 39 1.69 24.62 -8.07
C HIS A 39 1.18 24.35 -9.49
N ASP A 40 1.00 23.08 -9.88
CA ASP A 40 0.48 22.69 -11.20
C ASP A 40 -0.93 23.26 -11.47
N LYS A 41 -1.82 23.20 -10.45
CA LYS A 41 -3.23 23.58 -10.59
C LYS A 41 -3.52 25.04 -10.34
N SER A 42 -2.69 25.77 -9.60
CA SER A 42 -2.86 27.21 -9.33
C SER A 42 -3.04 28.02 -10.62
N ASN A 43 -2.25 27.72 -11.64
CA ASN A 43 -2.31 28.37 -12.95
C ASN A 43 -3.51 27.93 -13.81
N GLN A 44 -4.22 26.87 -13.40
CA GLN A 44 -5.30 26.25 -14.15
C GLN A 44 -6.68 26.42 -13.48
N MET A 45 -6.77 27.13 -12.34
CA MET A 45 -8.02 27.31 -11.57
C MET A 45 -9.18 27.92 -12.35
N LYS A 46 -8.89 28.67 -13.42
CA LYS A 46 -9.90 29.25 -14.32
C LYS A 46 -10.56 28.20 -15.23
N LYS A 47 -9.94 27.04 -15.42
CA LYS A 47 -10.41 25.94 -16.27
C LYS A 47 -11.13 24.83 -15.50
N PHE A 48 -11.49 25.09 -14.23
CA PHE A 48 -12.24 24.14 -13.41
C PHE A 48 -13.71 24.05 -13.91
N PRO A 49 -14.34 22.85 -13.95
CA PRO A 49 -13.84 21.56 -13.48
C PRO A 49 -12.73 20.99 -14.37
N TYR A 50 -11.73 20.38 -13.73
CA TYR A 50 -10.72 19.62 -14.47
C TYR A 50 -11.35 18.37 -15.10
N ASN A 51 -10.75 17.87 -16.18
CA ASN A 51 -11.19 16.64 -16.87
C ASN A 51 -11.31 15.41 -15.95
N ASP A 52 -10.71 15.47 -14.75
CA ASP A 52 -10.79 14.44 -13.72
C ASP A 52 -11.17 15.05 -12.36
N LEU A 53 -12.47 15.26 -12.14
CA LEU A 53 -12.99 15.76 -10.86
C LEU A 53 -12.74 14.78 -9.71
N ALA A 54 -12.80 13.47 -9.97
CA ALA A 54 -12.58 12.45 -8.94
C ALA A 54 -11.13 12.43 -8.45
N GLY A 55 -10.16 12.50 -9.36
CA GLY A 55 -8.75 12.67 -9.01
C GLY A 55 -8.48 14.00 -8.31
N THR A 56 -9.14 15.08 -8.74
CA THR A 56 -9.02 16.38 -8.08
C THR A 56 -9.57 16.36 -6.66
N ALA A 57 -10.73 15.73 -6.45
CA ALA A 57 -11.33 15.56 -5.13
C ALA A 57 -10.44 14.71 -4.22
N LEU A 58 -9.86 13.62 -4.73
CA LEU A 58 -8.87 12.82 -4.00
C LEU A 58 -7.71 13.67 -3.50
N MET A 59 -7.09 14.44 -4.40
CA MET A 59 -5.95 15.30 -4.05
C MET A 59 -6.35 16.36 -3.03
N PHE A 60 -7.50 17.01 -3.24
CA PHE A 60 -8.05 17.95 -2.28
C PHE A 60 -8.26 17.32 -0.89
N THR A 61 -8.89 16.16 -0.81
CA THR A 61 -9.14 15.45 0.47
C THR A 61 -7.84 15.11 1.17
N ALA A 62 -6.80 14.72 0.45
CA ALA A 62 -5.48 14.45 1.01
C ALA A 62 -4.82 15.74 1.52
N CYS A 63 -4.78 16.79 0.70
CA CYS A 63 -4.15 18.05 1.08
C CYS A 63 -4.89 18.84 2.16
N SER A 64 -6.18 18.53 2.40
CA SER A 64 -6.99 19.15 3.45
C SER A 64 -6.80 18.53 4.83
N LYS A 65 -5.96 17.50 4.97
CA LYS A 65 -5.68 16.90 6.28
C LYS A 65 -4.96 17.89 7.19
N PRO A 66 -5.36 18.04 8.46
CA PRO A 66 -4.79 19.07 9.36
C PRO A 66 -3.26 19.03 9.43
N GLU A 67 -2.67 17.83 9.48
CA GLU A 67 -1.24 17.62 9.59
C GLU A 67 -0.49 18.08 8.32
N ILE A 68 -1.11 17.93 7.14
CA ILE A 68 -0.57 18.47 5.88
C ILE A 68 -0.79 19.98 5.82
N MET A 69 -2.03 20.44 6.08
CA MET A 69 -2.39 21.86 6.06
C MET A 69 -1.46 22.68 6.96
N ASN A 70 -1.08 22.19 8.14
CA ASN A 70 -0.18 22.88 9.05
C ASN A 70 1.20 23.17 8.44
N ASN A 71 1.64 22.34 7.49
CA ASN A 71 2.92 22.47 6.78
C ASN A 71 2.83 23.26 5.45
N LEU A 72 1.66 23.78 5.11
CA LEU A 72 1.45 24.63 3.93
C LEU A 72 1.57 26.12 4.26
N THR A 73 2.05 26.90 3.28
CA THR A 73 2.07 28.36 3.30
C THR A 73 0.65 28.94 3.29
N THR A 74 0.51 30.22 3.65
CA THR A 74 -0.78 30.92 3.61
C THR A 74 -1.41 30.91 2.22
N GLN A 75 -0.61 31.08 1.16
CA GLN A 75 -1.09 31.07 -0.21
C GLN A 75 -1.57 29.69 -0.65
N GLU A 76 -0.84 28.63 -0.28
CA GLU A 76 -1.23 27.24 -0.54
C GLU A 76 -2.54 26.88 0.19
N LYS A 77 -2.67 27.26 1.46
CA LYS A 77 -3.91 27.08 2.24
C LYS A 77 -5.10 27.79 1.58
N TYR A 78 -4.90 29.02 1.11
CA TYR A 78 -5.93 29.78 0.40
C TYR A 78 -6.38 29.05 -0.87
N PHE A 79 -5.45 28.52 -1.66
CA PHE A 79 -5.76 27.73 -2.84
C PHE A 79 -6.61 26.49 -2.50
N ILE A 80 -6.23 25.72 -1.47
CA ILE A 80 -6.97 24.52 -1.05
C ILE A 80 -8.40 24.89 -0.63
N ASN A 81 -8.60 25.99 0.09
CA ASN A 81 -9.92 26.47 0.48
C ASN A 81 -10.79 26.90 -0.71
N GLU A 82 -10.22 27.61 -1.70
CA GLU A 82 -10.94 27.94 -2.93
C GLU A 82 -11.30 26.69 -3.75
N LEU A 83 -10.39 25.71 -3.80
CA LEU A 83 -10.63 24.44 -4.46
C LEU A 83 -11.77 23.65 -3.78
N ALA A 84 -11.86 23.69 -2.44
CA ALA A 84 -12.94 23.07 -1.68
C ALA A 84 -14.32 23.58 -2.13
N ARG A 85 -14.46 24.90 -2.30
CA ARG A 85 -15.70 25.54 -2.75
C ARG A 85 -16.05 25.10 -4.16
N LYS A 86 -15.08 25.12 -5.08
CA LYS A 86 -15.26 24.69 -6.47
C LYS A 86 -15.67 23.21 -6.57
N ILE A 87 -15.04 22.32 -5.81
CA ILE A 87 -15.41 20.89 -5.76
C ILE A 87 -16.84 20.73 -5.23
N LYS A 88 -17.20 21.44 -4.16
CA LYS A 88 -18.55 21.41 -3.59
C LYS A 88 -19.60 21.82 -4.62
N ASP A 89 -19.34 22.87 -5.39
CA ASP A 89 -20.27 23.33 -6.42
C ASP A 89 -20.36 22.34 -7.59
N ALA A 90 -19.23 21.84 -8.10
CA ALA A 90 -19.23 20.85 -9.18
C ALA A 90 -19.93 19.53 -8.78
N LYS A 91 -19.83 19.10 -7.51
CA LYS A 91 -20.53 17.90 -7.03
C LYS A 91 -22.05 17.99 -7.16
N LYS A 92 -22.64 19.19 -7.14
CA LYS A 92 -24.10 19.38 -7.27
C LYS A 92 -24.60 19.07 -8.68
N GLU A 93 -23.73 19.13 -9.67
CA GLU A 93 -24.05 18.91 -11.09
C GLU A 93 -23.79 17.45 -11.52
N LEU A 94 -23.28 16.61 -10.62
CA LEU A 94 -22.97 15.22 -10.92
C LEU A 94 -24.21 14.32 -10.88
N SER A 95 -24.24 13.35 -11.78
CA SER A 95 -25.10 12.17 -11.62
C SER A 95 -24.72 11.36 -10.36
N GLU A 96 -25.65 10.55 -9.86
CA GLU A 96 -25.41 9.67 -8.70
C GLU A 96 -24.18 8.78 -8.89
N ASN A 97 -24.04 8.15 -10.06
CA ASN A 97 -22.90 7.29 -10.39
C ASN A 97 -21.57 8.04 -10.38
N GLN A 98 -21.54 9.30 -10.84
CA GLN A 98 -20.32 10.11 -10.80
C GLN A 98 -20.02 10.56 -9.37
N LEU A 99 -21.03 10.95 -8.60
CA LEU A 99 -20.88 11.34 -7.20
C LEU A 99 -20.34 10.16 -6.37
N GLU A 100 -20.84 8.96 -6.60
CA GLU A 100 -20.37 7.74 -5.94
C GLU A 100 -18.89 7.46 -6.23
N ARG A 101 -18.46 7.62 -7.49
CA ARG A 101 -17.04 7.51 -7.85
C ARG A 101 -16.17 8.53 -7.11
N VAL A 102 -16.65 9.76 -6.94
CA VAL A 102 -15.93 10.79 -6.17
C VAL A 102 -15.84 10.38 -4.71
N LYS A 103 -16.96 9.99 -4.08
CA LYS A 103 -17.00 9.54 -2.68
C LYS A 103 -16.03 8.39 -2.43
N GLN A 104 -16.02 7.37 -3.29
CA GLN A 104 -15.09 6.25 -3.17
C GLN A 104 -13.62 6.68 -3.12
N LYS A 105 -13.23 7.72 -3.89
CA LYS A 105 -11.87 8.26 -3.85
C LYS A 105 -11.57 9.02 -2.56
N GLU A 106 -12.53 9.80 -2.06
CA GLU A 106 -12.39 10.52 -0.79
C GLU A 106 -12.31 9.54 0.39
N ASP A 107 -13.12 8.49 0.39
CA ASP A 107 -13.14 7.45 1.41
C ASP A 107 -11.82 6.67 1.44
N ILE A 108 -11.20 6.38 0.28
CA ILE A 108 -9.87 5.79 0.22
C ILE A 108 -8.85 6.66 1.00
N VAL A 109 -8.85 7.97 0.76
CA VAL A 109 -7.94 8.89 1.46
C VAL A 109 -8.23 8.91 2.96
N ASN A 110 -9.50 9.00 3.34
CA ASN A 110 -9.89 9.04 4.75
C ASN A 110 -9.49 7.76 5.49
N ASN A 111 -9.78 6.59 4.92
CA ASN A 111 -9.43 5.30 5.51
C ASN A 111 -7.91 5.12 5.63
N ASN A 112 -7.15 5.51 4.59
CA ASN A 112 -5.68 5.47 4.66
C ASN A 112 -5.13 6.41 5.73
N TRP A 113 -5.73 7.59 5.87
CA TRP A 113 -5.31 8.56 6.89
C TRP A 113 -5.57 8.04 8.32
N GLU A 114 -6.75 7.45 8.55
CA GLU A 114 -7.05 6.86 9.86
C GLU A 114 -6.15 5.64 10.16
N ASN A 115 -5.81 4.84 9.16
CA ASN A 115 -4.82 3.77 9.33
C ASN A 115 -3.44 4.32 9.72
N LEU A 116 -3.01 5.45 9.14
CA LEU A 116 -1.76 6.11 9.49
C LEU A 116 -1.78 6.65 10.93
N LYS A 117 -2.85 7.33 11.34
CA LYS A 117 -2.97 7.86 12.72
C LYS A 117 -2.90 6.78 13.78
N ASN A 118 -3.46 5.62 13.47
CA ASN A 118 -3.45 4.46 14.34
C ASN A 118 -2.24 3.55 14.08
N SER A 119 -1.27 4.01 13.30
CA SER A 119 -0.09 3.20 13.00
C SER A 119 0.80 3.06 14.22
N LYS A 120 1.46 1.91 14.30
CA LYS A 120 2.47 1.63 15.31
C LYS A 120 3.84 1.78 14.68
N GLU A 121 4.74 2.41 15.40
CA GLU A 121 6.15 2.39 15.03
C GLU A 121 6.61 0.94 14.89
N PRO A 122 7.33 0.61 13.80
CA PRO A 122 7.93 -0.71 13.65
C PRO A 122 8.79 -1.05 14.86
N GLN A 123 8.79 -2.33 15.23
CA GLN A 123 9.65 -2.84 16.27
C GLN A 123 11.11 -2.55 15.89
N ASP A 124 11.87 -1.94 16.79
CA ASP A 124 13.31 -1.84 16.64
C ASP A 124 13.94 -3.23 16.77
N LEU A 125 14.47 -3.73 15.66
CA LEU A 125 15.10 -5.04 15.59
C LEU A 125 16.60 -4.99 15.92
N SER A 126 17.20 -3.79 16.02
CA SER A 126 18.63 -3.62 16.27
C SER A 126 19.05 -4.05 17.68
N SER A 127 18.12 -3.99 18.62
CA SER A 127 18.31 -4.30 20.04
C SER A 127 17.67 -5.64 20.47
N LEU A 128 17.27 -6.49 19.51
CA LEU A 128 16.56 -7.74 19.80
C LEU A 128 17.47 -8.75 20.54
N SER A 129 17.02 -9.23 21.71
CA SER A 129 17.70 -10.30 22.45
C SER A 129 17.69 -11.62 21.68
N GLU A 130 18.57 -12.55 22.02
CA GLU A 130 18.59 -13.89 21.40
C GLU A 130 17.27 -14.65 21.59
N GLN A 131 16.62 -14.48 22.73
CA GLN A 131 15.29 -15.04 22.96
C GLN A 131 14.24 -14.38 22.07
N GLY A 132 14.28 -13.04 21.95
CA GLY A 132 13.39 -12.30 21.05
C GLY A 132 13.58 -12.71 19.58
N LYS A 133 14.81 -12.99 19.14
CA LYS A 133 15.09 -13.51 17.79
C LYS A 133 14.46 -14.87 17.55
N LYS A 134 14.50 -15.77 18.54
CA LYS A 134 13.87 -17.09 18.46
C LYS A 134 12.34 -17.00 18.38
N GLU A 135 11.74 -16.16 19.21
CA GLU A 135 10.29 -15.94 19.20
C GLU A 135 9.81 -15.31 17.89
N LEU A 136 10.56 -14.32 17.38
CA LEU A 136 10.31 -13.73 16.07
C LEU A 136 10.42 -14.79 14.96
N ASP A 137 11.48 -15.61 14.96
CA ASP A 137 11.66 -16.68 13.98
C ASP A 137 10.50 -17.69 13.97
N GLN A 138 10.05 -18.11 15.15
CA GLN A 138 8.89 -18.99 15.28
C GLN A 138 7.60 -18.35 14.74
N ASN A 139 7.38 -17.07 15.03
CA ASN A 139 6.22 -16.34 14.53
C ASN A 139 6.23 -16.21 12.99
N LEU A 140 7.36 -15.82 12.40
CA LEU A 140 7.48 -15.65 10.95
C LEU A 140 7.34 -16.98 10.20
N LYS A 141 7.91 -18.07 10.74
CA LYS A 141 7.68 -19.43 10.22
C LYS A 141 6.21 -19.84 10.32
N SER A 142 5.52 -19.46 11.39
CA SER A 142 4.07 -19.70 11.53
C SER A 142 3.26 -18.95 10.47
N ILE A 143 3.62 -17.69 10.17
CA ILE A 143 2.98 -16.89 9.11
C ILE A 143 3.16 -17.56 7.74
N TRP A 144 4.39 -17.95 7.39
CA TRP A 144 4.68 -18.66 6.15
C TRP A 144 3.86 -19.96 6.03
N SER A 145 3.88 -20.78 7.08
CA SER A 145 3.15 -22.05 7.14
C SER A 145 1.64 -21.87 6.95
N LYS A 146 1.04 -20.86 7.60
CA LYS A 146 -0.39 -20.54 7.43
C LYS A 146 -0.72 -20.08 6.02
N MET A 147 0.14 -19.28 5.40
CA MET A 147 -0.01 -18.87 4.00
C MET A 147 0.05 -20.08 3.06
N CYS A 148 1.06 -20.95 3.20
CA CYS A 148 1.17 -22.20 2.44
C CYS A 148 -0.06 -23.09 2.62
N LYS A 149 -0.56 -23.25 3.84
CA LYS A 149 -1.78 -24.02 4.12
C LYS A 149 -3.01 -23.44 3.42
N ALA A 150 -3.14 -22.11 3.38
CA ALA A 150 -4.23 -21.46 2.64
C ALA A 150 -4.13 -21.74 1.13
N LEU A 151 -2.93 -21.67 0.55
CA LEU A 151 -2.70 -22.00 -0.86
C LEU A 151 -2.98 -23.47 -1.19
N ALA A 152 -2.55 -24.40 -0.33
CA ALA A 152 -2.81 -25.84 -0.50
C ALA A 152 -4.32 -26.13 -0.56
N ASN A 153 -5.12 -25.38 0.20
CA ASN A 153 -6.58 -25.48 0.23
C ASN A 153 -7.27 -24.64 -0.86
N ASN A 154 -6.52 -24.10 -1.84
CA ASN A 154 -7.01 -23.19 -2.88
C ASN A 154 -7.72 -21.92 -2.34
N ASN A 155 -7.45 -21.52 -1.10
CA ASN A 155 -8.01 -20.32 -0.51
C ASN A 155 -7.10 -19.12 -0.75
N ILE A 156 -7.17 -18.55 -1.96
CA ILE A 156 -6.34 -17.43 -2.39
C ILE A 156 -6.61 -16.18 -1.54
N GLU A 157 -7.88 -15.87 -1.25
CA GLU A 157 -8.24 -14.69 -0.45
C GLU A 157 -7.65 -14.77 0.98
N LEU A 158 -7.61 -15.96 1.58
CA LEU A 158 -6.93 -16.13 2.86
C LEU A 158 -5.41 -16.05 2.72
N ALA A 159 -4.82 -16.60 1.66
CA ALA A 159 -3.37 -16.57 1.44
C ALA A 159 -2.87 -15.13 1.29
N ILE A 160 -3.57 -14.27 0.54
CA ILE A 160 -3.15 -12.88 0.32
C ILE A 160 -3.24 -12.03 1.59
N ASN A 161 -4.00 -12.43 2.61
CA ASN A 161 -4.05 -11.70 3.89
C ASN A 161 -2.74 -11.75 4.69
N TYR A 162 -1.84 -12.68 4.35
CA TYR A 162 -0.49 -12.75 4.92
C TYR A 162 0.52 -11.83 4.22
N PHE A 163 0.15 -11.19 3.11
CA PHE A 163 1.03 -10.30 2.34
C PHE A 163 0.86 -8.85 2.77
N ALA A 164 1.91 -8.06 2.56
CA ALA A 164 1.86 -6.62 2.75
C ALA A 164 0.92 -5.99 1.71
N ASP A 165 0.18 -4.95 2.09
CA ASP A 165 -0.86 -4.36 1.21
C ASP A 165 -0.33 -4.01 -0.19
N ARG A 166 0.91 -3.49 -0.28
CA ARG A 166 1.54 -3.15 -1.57
C ARG A 166 1.86 -4.35 -2.46
N SER A 167 2.00 -5.56 -1.91
CA SER A 167 2.29 -6.78 -2.67
C SER A 167 1.08 -7.69 -2.86
N LYS A 168 0.01 -7.52 -2.07
CA LYS A 168 -1.23 -8.33 -2.12
C LYS A 168 -1.76 -8.54 -3.54
N GLU A 169 -1.98 -7.46 -4.29
CA GLU A 169 -2.58 -7.55 -5.63
C GLU A 169 -1.66 -8.22 -6.66
N ALA A 170 -0.34 -8.04 -6.53
CA ALA A 170 0.62 -8.73 -7.40
C ALA A 170 0.59 -10.24 -7.15
N PHE A 171 0.64 -10.66 -5.88
CA PHE A 171 0.55 -12.07 -5.50
C PHE A 171 -0.83 -12.68 -5.78
N LYS A 172 -1.92 -11.93 -5.58
CA LYS A 172 -3.28 -12.35 -5.94
C LYS A 172 -3.34 -12.72 -7.43
N ARG A 173 -2.88 -11.82 -8.30
CA ARG A 173 -2.82 -12.07 -9.75
C ARG A 173 -1.97 -13.30 -10.05
N HIS A 174 -0.79 -13.42 -9.44
CA HIS A 174 0.08 -14.57 -9.65
C HIS A 174 -0.59 -15.90 -9.23
N PHE A 175 -1.20 -15.95 -8.04
CA PHE A 175 -1.86 -17.18 -7.56
C PHE A 175 -3.07 -17.58 -8.40
N LEU A 176 -3.77 -16.61 -9.00
CA LEU A 176 -4.87 -16.85 -9.91
C LEU A 176 -4.43 -17.44 -11.26
N THR A 177 -3.18 -17.20 -11.70
CA THR A 177 -2.67 -17.83 -12.94
C THR A 177 -2.22 -19.27 -12.74
N LEU A 178 -2.04 -19.72 -11.50
CA LEU A 178 -1.61 -21.07 -11.17
C LEU A 178 -2.80 -22.05 -11.15
N ARG A 179 -2.57 -23.29 -11.56
CA ARG A 179 -3.49 -24.40 -11.35
C ARG A 179 -3.43 -24.87 -9.89
N PRO A 180 -4.49 -25.54 -9.38
CA PRO A 180 -4.48 -26.08 -8.02
C PRO A 180 -3.25 -26.93 -7.67
N ALA A 181 -2.80 -27.78 -8.61
CA ALA A 181 -1.61 -28.60 -8.41
C ALA A 181 -0.31 -27.78 -8.29
N GLU A 182 -0.22 -26.63 -8.99
CA GLU A 182 0.94 -25.74 -8.91
C GLU A 182 0.94 -24.95 -7.60
N ARG A 183 -0.22 -24.51 -7.12
CA ARG A 183 -0.36 -23.92 -5.77
C ARG A 183 0.02 -24.91 -4.68
N LEU A 184 -0.38 -26.17 -4.82
CA LEU A 184 0.00 -27.24 -3.89
C LEU A 184 1.53 -27.44 -3.87
N LYS A 185 2.21 -27.37 -5.03
CA LYS A 185 3.67 -27.43 -5.08
C LYS A 185 4.30 -26.29 -4.28
N ILE A 186 3.86 -25.05 -4.45
CA ILE A 186 4.33 -23.90 -3.64
C ILE A 186 4.10 -24.16 -2.15
N ALA A 187 2.92 -24.66 -1.77
CA ALA A 187 2.61 -24.94 -0.37
C ALA A 187 3.51 -26.03 0.26
N GLN A 188 4.08 -26.92 -0.57
CA GLN A 188 5.05 -27.93 -0.15
C GLN A 188 6.47 -27.36 -0.01
N GLU A 189 6.76 -26.19 -0.60
CA GLU A 189 8.00 -25.42 -0.40
C GLU A 189 7.95 -24.69 0.96
N ASN A 190 7.89 -25.45 2.07
CA ASN A 190 7.68 -24.90 3.41
C ASN A 190 8.98 -24.63 4.20
N GLN A 191 10.14 -25.01 3.65
CA GLN A 191 11.41 -24.89 4.35
C GLN A 191 12.01 -23.50 4.14
N ILE A 192 11.94 -22.69 5.20
CA ILE A 192 12.58 -21.38 5.26
C ILE A 192 13.68 -21.38 6.32
N VAL A 193 14.83 -20.79 6.00
CA VAL A 193 15.98 -20.66 6.88
C VAL A 193 16.29 -19.19 7.09
N PHE A 194 16.41 -18.77 8.35
CA PHE A 194 16.74 -17.38 8.68
C PHE A 194 18.05 -16.97 8.01
N ALA A 195 18.07 -15.81 7.35
CA ALA A 195 19.25 -15.26 6.69
C ALA A 195 19.82 -14.07 7.48
N ASN A 196 19.06 -12.98 7.61
CA ASN A 196 19.47 -11.80 8.36
C ASN A 196 18.28 -10.90 8.73
N ILE A 197 18.56 -9.90 9.56
CA ILE A 197 17.71 -8.74 9.79
C ILE A 197 18.39 -7.54 9.12
N SER A 198 17.64 -6.72 8.39
CA SER A 198 18.14 -5.50 7.78
C SER A 198 17.09 -4.40 7.89
N GLY A 199 17.40 -3.34 8.65
CA GLY A 199 16.43 -2.31 9.02
C GLY A 199 15.20 -2.92 9.72
N GLY A 200 14.01 -2.56 9.25
CA GLY A 200 12.74 -3.12 9.72
C GLY A 200 12.30 -4.42 9.01
N SER A 201 13.21 -5.12 8.32
CA SER A 201 12.90 -6.34 7.56
C SER A 201 13.64 -7.57 8.07
N VAL A 202 13.00 -8.74 7.94
CA VAL A 202 13.59 -10.04 8.26
C VAL A 202 13.63 -10.88 7.00
N ASN A 203 14.82 -11.36 6.65
CA ASN A 203 15.07 -12.10 5.41
C ASN A 203 15.33 -13.57 5.70
N TYR A 204 14.78 -14.41 4.85
CA TYR A 204 14.88 -15.86 4.87
C TYR A 204 15.34 -16.38 3.51
N HIS A 205 16.00 -17.53 3.53
CA HIS A 205 16.17 -18.38 2.36
C HIS A 205 15.01 -19.38 2.29
N LEU A 206 14.18 -19.25 1.26
CA LEU A 206 13.19 -20.26 0.88
C LEU A 206 13.90 -21.34 0.05
N ILE A 207 13.99 -22.54 0.60
CA ILE A 207 14.67 -23.66 -0.03
C ILE A 207 13.63 -24.57 -0.68
N THR A 208 13.86 -24.87 -1.96
CA THR A 208 13.05 -25.85 -2.70
C THR A 208 13.94 -26.80 -3.50
N THR A 209 13.41 -27.96 -3.83
CA THR A 209 14.06 -28.94 -4.71
C THR A 209 13.16 -29.17 -5.92
N ARG A 210 13.69 -28.92 -7.11
CA ARG A 210 12.99 -29.17 -8.39
C ARG A 210 13.91 -30.03 -9.26
N ASP A 211 13.38 -31.15 -9.74
CA ASP A 211 14.11 -32.11 -10.57
C ASP A 211 15.46 -32.55 -9.96
N GLY A 212 15.50 -32.73 -8.64
CA GLY A 212 16.70 -33.11 -7.89
C GLY A 212 17.69 -31.97 -7.65
N GLN A 213 17.47 -30.79 -8.23
CA GLN A 213 18.29 -29.61 -8.01
C GLN A 213 17.71 -28.73 -6.90
N ARG A 214 18.57 -28.32 -5.96
CA ARG A 214 18.20 -27.43 -4.86
C ARG A 214 18.30 -25.98 -5.32
N TYR A 215 17.24 -25.21 -5.07
CA TYR A 215 17.16 -23.77 -5.32
C TYR A 215 16.94 -23.02 -4.00
N SER A 216 17.38 -21.76 -3.98
CA SER A 216 17.20 -20.86 -2.85
C SER A 216 16.67 -19.53 -3.35
N PHE A 217 15.50 -19.12 -2.88
CA PHE A 217 14.88 -17.83 -3.14
C PHE A 217 14.89 -16.97 -1.87
N GLN A 218 14.81 -15.65 -2.02
CA GLN A 218 14.71 -14.76 -0.88
C GLN A 218 13.24 -14.56 -0.50
N LEU A 219 12.91 -14.84 0.76
CA LEU A 219 11.64 -14.51 1.39
C LEU A 219 11.86 -13.35 2.36
N THR A 220 11.10 -12.27 2.24
CA THR A 220 11.23 -11.08 3.11
C THR A 220 9.94 -10.81 3.86
N PHE A 221 10.05 -10.60 5.17
CA PHE A 221 8.99 -10.13 6.04
C PHE A 221 9.20 -8.68 6.46
N ILE A 222 8.10 -7.94 6.62
CA ILE A 222 8.06 -6.57 7.15
C ILE A 222 6.88 -6.43 8.10
N GLN A 223 6.91 -5.43 8.98
CA GLN A 223 5.71 -5.02 9.72
C GLN A 223 4.88 -4.06 8.88
N ASP A 224 3.57 -4.21 8.91
CA ASP A 224 2.63 -3.22 8.37
C ASP A 224 2.39 -2.08 9.38
N MET A 225 1.56 -1.12 8.97
CA MET A 225 1.21 0.03 9.83
C MET A 225 0.58 -0.39 11.16
N ARG A 226 0.01 -1.60 11.29
CA ARG A 226 -0.59 -2.08 12.55
C ARG A 226 0.43 -2.81 13.43
N GLY A 227 1.68 -2.89 13.01
CA GLY A 227 2.74 -3.65 13.65
C GLY A 227 2.64 -5.16 13.39
N GLU A 228 1.79 -5.59 12.46
CA GLU A 228 1.64 -7.01 12.11
C GLU A 228 2.69 -7.42 11.08
N TRP A 229 3.31 -8.58 11.29
CA TRP A 229 4.25 -9.15 10.33
C TRP A 229 3.52 -9.66 9.08
N LYS A 230 4.02 -9.25 7.90
CA LYS A 230 3.51 -9.61 6.58
C LYS A 230 4.63 -10.04 5.65
N ILE A 231 4.30 -10.88 4.68
CA ILE A 231 5.18 -11.27 3.58
C ILE A 231 5.25 -10.11 2.58
N LEU A 232 6.45 -9.60 2.35
CA LEU A 232 6.70 -8.60 1.33
C LEU A 232 6.87 -9.25 -0.05
N THR A 233 7.75 -10.24 -0.14
CA THR A 233 8.12 -10.93 -1.39
C THR A 233 8.65 -12.33 -1.11
N PHE A 234 8.51 -13.25 -2.07
CA PHE A 234 9.14 -14.56 -2.13
C PHE A 234 9.25 -15.07 -3.57
#